data_AF-A0A2P8CFL8-F1
#
_entry.id   AF-A0A2P8CFL8-F1
#
_cell.length_a   1.000
_cell.length_b   1.000
_cell.length_c   1.000
_cell.angle_alpha   90.00
_cell.angle_beta   90.00
_cell.angle_gamma   90.00
#
_symmetry.space_group_name_H-M   'P 1'
#
loop_
_entity.id
_entity.type
_entity.pdbx_description
1 polymer ?
#
loop_
_entity_poly.entity_id
_entity_poly.type
_entity_poly.pdbx_seq_one_letter_code
_entity_poly.pdbx_strand_id
1 'polypeptide(L)'
;MKSILHLGWKRRFGLLLAVVVLSTGALFGQREKQSKLKVKDWYYYPLSYLSKPDIVSPAVFKDGTEAILVMKKDSTYGIVRVTVENGTPLLYSNQIKWMMGKGQQLGVDQGDFPALAKNGLHDEAELEGKDRITGFPVEIIDVIGRPNGFSYAGFMAKDENILSVLKGDNQTVRAMGLTHPQMAKPLFHVWNLVLKEVELGHWRRFYDNISVIFYNGHQLSFKGERSKGWQVSIFQDEIQGSFDFTVSRPLTPEEKTFLDEHYSQLSTAQRKELEAKLTSLHFSEMAPYYIMRYGFYEGHTAYRTDPVAIAFIFGLKTLPELDTAFNHNLFDVLTKHFTK
;
A
#
# COMPACT_ATOMS: atom_id res chain seq x y z
N MET A 1 -24.21 59.38 56.85
CA MET A 1 -23.65 60.73 57.09
C MET A 1 -22.34 60.85 56.32
N LYS A 2 -22.28 61.84 55.40
CA LYS A 2 -21.10 62.54 54.80
C LYS A 2 -20.06 61.69 54.02
N SER A 3 -19.95 61.83 52.69
CA SER A 3 -19.35 62.93 51.86
C SER A 3 -17.85 62.68 51.59
N ILE A 4 -17.45 62.24 50.39
CA ILE A 4 -16.91 63.02 49.24
C ILE A 4 -15.62 63.81 49.56
N LEU A 5 -14.50 63.49 48.88
CA LEU A 5 -13.71 64.45 48.06
C LEU A 5 -12.62 63.80 47.19
N HIS A 6 -12.51 64.36 45.98
CA HIS A 6 -11.59 64.12 44.87
C HIS A 6 -10.14 64.58 45.11
N LEU A 7 -9.19 63.97 44.37
CA LEU A 7 -8.11 64.58 43.54
C LEU A 7 -7.37 63.40 42.87
N GLY A 8 -7.02 63.29 41.58
CA GLY A 8 -6.84 64.27 40.53
C GLY A 8 -5.36 64.37 40.13
N TRP A 9 -4.81 63.45 39.31
CA TRP A 9 -3.61 63.73 38.53
C TRP A 9 -3.54 62.99 37.18
N LYS A 10 -2.80 63.59 36.25
CA LYS A 10 -2.97 63.60 34.80
C LYS A 10 -1.71 63.03 34.11
N ARG A 11 -1.93 62.51 32.89
CA ARG A 11 -0.97 62.36 31.75
C ARG A 11 0.06 61.22 31.91
N ARG A 12 0.43 60.43 30.89
CA ARG A 12 0.68 60.71 29.46
C ARG A 12 0.43 59.50 28.55
N PHE A 13 0.16 59.85 27.29
CA PHE A 13 0.21 59.07 26.06
C PHE A 13 1.32 58.00 26.00
N GLY A 14 0.94 56.82 25.50
CA GLY A 14 1.83 55.80 24.96
C GLY A 14 1.08 55.00 23.90
N LEU A 15 1.08 55.52 22.68
CA LEU A 15 0.57 54.87 21.47
C LEU A 15 1.51 53.69 21.17
N LEU A 16 1.06 52.44 21.32
CA LEU A 16 1.79 51.27 20.85
C LEU A 16 1.03 50.68 19.67
N LEU A 17 1.57 51.01 18.49
CA LEU A 17 1.19 50.47 17.20
C LEU A 17 1.54 48.98 17.20
N ALA A 18 0.54 48.10 17.30
CA ALA A 18 0.73 46.67 17.06
C ALA A 18 0.74 46.44 15.54
N VAL A 19 1.94 46.37 14.96
CA VAL A 19 2.12 45.86 13.60
C VAL A 19 1.94 44.35 13.65
N VAL A 20 0.80 43.86 13.18
CA VAL A 20 0.57 42.44 12.92
C VAL A 20 1.33 42.09 11.63
N VAL A 21 2.53 41.54 11.77
CA VAL A 21 3.21 40.88 10.67
C VAL A 21 2.61 39.48 10.54
N LEU A 22 1.75 39.31 9.54
CA LEU A 22 1.32 38.00 9.06
C LEU A 22 2.53 37.31 8.42
N SER A 23 3.25 36.52 9.20
CA SER A 23 4.24 35.59 8.67
C SER A 23 3.50 34.34 8.14
N THR A 24 3.26 34.32 6.84
CA THR A 24 3.02 33.10 6.06
C THR A 24 4.26 32.22 6.12
N GLY A 25 4.31 31.35 7.14
CA GLY A 25 5.31 30.31 7.29
C GLY A 25 4.87 29.06 6.54
N ALA A 26 5.61 28.72 5.49
CA ALA A 26 5.46 27.52 4.70
C ALA A 26 5.37 26.24 5.56
N LEU A 27 4.32 25.46 5.34
CA LEU A 27 4.24 24.05 5.74
C LEU A 27 5.24 23.25 4.90
N PHE A 28 6.51 23.25 5.32
CA PHE A 28 7.49 22.28 4.87
C PHE A 28 7.33 21.01 5.72
N GLY A 29 7.10 19.89 5.04
CA GLY A 29 6.95 18.58 5.64
C GLY A 29 8.07 18.26 6.62
N GLN A 30 7.68 17.95 7.87
CA GLN A 30 8.55 17.30 8.83
C GLN A 30 8.87 15.90 8.30
N ARG A 31 9.97 15.81 7.57
CA ARG A 31 10.74 14.56 7.45
C ARG A 31 11.29 14.29 8.86
N GLU A 32 10.57 13.49 9.64
CA GLU A 32 11.03 13.05 10.95
C GLU A 32 12.46 12.53 10.82
N LYS A 33 13.38 13.20 11.53
CA LYS A 33 14.72 12.67 11.76
C LYS A 33 14.53 11.36 12.51
N GLN A 34 14.61 10.23 11.81
CA GLN A 34 14.73 8.91 12.40
C GLN A 34 15.93 8.94 13.37
N SER A 35 15.63 9.12 14.66
CA SER A 35 16.63 9.08 15.70
C SER A 35 17.24 7.69 15.70
N LYS A 36 18.57 7.59 15.65
CA LYS A 36 19.31 6.34 15.79
C LYS A 36 18.93 5.69 17.13
N LEU A 37 17.95 4.78 17.11
CA LEU A 37 17.59 3.98 18.27
C LEU A 37 18.85 3.24 18.76
N LYS A 38 19.15 3.34 20.06
CA LYS A 38 20.06 2.41 20.72
C LYS A 38 19.54 1.00 20.40
N VAL A 39 20.42 0.10 19.97
CA VAL A 39 20.04 -1.26 19.60
C VAL A 39 19.45 -1.92 20.84
N LYS A 40 18.13 -1.85 20.96
CA LYS A 40 17.38 -2.63 21.94
C LYS A 40 17.33 -4.03 21.33
N ASP A 41 17.79 -5.03 22.08
CA ASP A 41 17.69 -6.42 21.66
C ASP A 41 16.21 -6.81 21.61
N TRP A 42 15.63 -6.70 20.42
CA TRP A 42 14.27 -7.14 20.17
C TRP A 42 14.25 -8.65 20.00
N TYR A 43 13.40 -9.32 20.77
CA TYR A 43 12.99 -10.69 20.48
C TYR A 43 12.12 -10.71 19.23
N TYR A 44 12.56 -11.48 18.24
CA TYR A 44 11.82 -11.68 17.00
C TYR A 44 10.86 -12.87 17.12
N TYR A 45 9.78 -12.78 16.36
CA TYR A 45 8.81 -13.86 16.20
C TYR A 45 9.51 -15.17 15.78
N PRO A 46 9.21 -16.34 16.41
CA PRO A 46 7.95 -16.68 17.10
C PRO A 46 7.80 -16.21 18.55
N LEU A 47 8.83 -15.58 19.14
CA LEU A 47 8.71 -15.03 20.49
C LEU A 47 7.64 -13.94 20.53
N SER A 48 6.88 -13.93 21.63
CA SER A 48 5.73 -13.03 21.82
C SER A 48 5.94 -12.13 23.04
N TYR A 49 5.42 -10.91 22.97
CA TYR A 49 5.37 -9.95 24.06
C TYR A 49 3.95 -9.89 24.64
N LEU A 50 3.84 -9.78 25.97
CA LEU A 50 2.55 -9.65 26.65
C LEU A 50 1.94 -8.24 26.52
N SER A 51 2.76 -7.24 26.21
CA SER A 51 2.34 -5.86 26.00
C SER A 51 2.90 -5.34 24.68
N LYS A 52 2.20 -4.41 24.04
CA LYS A 52 2.63 -3.80 22.77
C LYS A 52 4.03 -3.18 22.92
N PRO A 53 5.05 -3.68 22.20
CA PRO A 53 6.37 -3.06 22.16
C PRO A 53 6.29 -1.63 21.63
N ASP A 54 7.03 -0.72 22.25
CA ASP A 54 7.23 0.64 21.76
C ASP A 54 8.27 0.63 20.61
N ILE A 55 7.82 0.18 19.44
CA ILE A 55 8.58 0.15 18.21
C ILE A 55 7.75 0.78 17.10
N VAL A 56 8.39 1.63 16.28
CA VAL A 56 7.79 2.09 15.03
C VAL A 56 7.60 0.89 14.09
N SER A 57 6.52 0.86 13.33
CA SER A 57 6.24 -0.25 12.41
C SER A 57 5.77 0.31 11.07
N PRO A 58 6.39 -0.02 9.94
CA PRO A 58 7.61 -0.83 9.84
C PRO A 58 8.84 -0.14 10.47
N ALA A 59 9.75 -0.93 11.03
CA ALA A 59 11.07 -0.50 11.46
C ALA A 59 12.13 -0.94 10.44
N VAL A 60 13.11 -0.08 10.18
CA VAL A 60 14.33 -0.42 9.42
C VAL A 60 15.53 -0.30 10.35
N PHE A 61 16.24 -1.40 10.56
CA PHE A 61 17.41 -1.46 11.42
C PHE A 61 18.69 -1.09 10.66
N LYS A 62 19.79 -0.88 11.39
CA LYS A 62 21.07 -0.40 10.82
C LYS A 62 21.68 -1.35 9.78
N ASP A 63 21.37 -2.64 9.89
CA ASP A 63 21.81 -3.70 8.97
C ASP A 63 20.90 -3.83 7.73
N GLY A 64 19.88 -2.98 7.60
CA GLY A 64 18.89 -3.04 6.53
C GLY A 64 17.75 -4.04 6.82
N THR A 65 17.77 -4.75 7.95
CA THR A 65 16.65 -5.61 8.33
C THR A 65 15.39 -4.77 8.50
N GLU A 66 14.30 -5.21 7.89
CA GLU A 66 12.98 -4.61 8.06
C GLU A 66 12.15 -5.51 8.95
N ALA A 67 11.39 -4.90 9.86
CA ALA A 67 10.46 -5.62 10.71
C ALA A 67 9.13 -4.89 10.86
N ILE A 68 8.07 -5.67 11.02
CA ILE A 68 6.74 -5.16 11.36
C ILE A 68 6.31 -5.71 12.72
N LEU A 69 5.57 -4.89 13.44
CA LEU A 69 4.86 -5.29 14.65
C LEU A 69 3.51 -5.89 14.25
N VAL A 70 3.18 -7.02 14.88
CA VAL A 70 1.88 -7.69 14.71
C VAL A 70 1.25 -7.99 16.07
N MET A 71 -0.07 -8.10 16.10
CA MET A 71 -0.81 -8.68 17.21
C MET A 71 -1.42 -10.01 16.79
N LYS A 72 -1.29 -10.99 17.68
CA LYS A 72 -1.80 -12.33 17.53
C LYS A 72 -3.23 -12.45 18.03
N LYS A 73 -3.94 -13.53 17.68
CA LYS A 73 -5.31 -13.80 18.18
C LYS A 73 -5.39 -13.95 19.70
N ASP A 74 -4.32 -14.43 20.33
CA ASP A 74 -4.20 -14.52 21.79
C ASP A 74 -3.90 -13.16 22.46
N SER A 75 -3.99 -12.05 21.70
CA SER A 75 -3.69 -10.67 22.12
C SER A 75 -2.23 -10.42 22.55
N THR A 76 -1.32 -11.36 22.27
CA THR A 76 0.12 -11.12 22.40
C THR A 76 0.69 -10.47 21.14
N TYR A 77 1.89 -9.91 21.23
CA TYR A 77 2.52 -9.14 20.16
C TYR A 77 3.77 -9.84 19.64
N GLY A 78 4.06 -9.71 18.35
CA GLY A 78 5.29 -10.23 17.73
C GLY A 78 5.98 -9.19 16.87
N ILE A 79 7.32 -9.26 16.80
CA ILE A 79 8.11 -8.47 15.85
C ILE A 79 8.61 -9.43 14.78
N VAL A 80 8.12 -9.28 13.55
CA VAL A 80 8.39 -10.20 12.44
C VAL A 80 9.36 -9.55 11.46
N ARG A 81 10.44 -10.26 11.11
CA ARG A 81 11.36 -9.81 10.05
C ARG A 81 10.67 -10.00 8.70
N VAL A 82 10.60 -8.92 7.94
CA VAL A 82 9.87 -8.88 6.66
C VAL A 82 10.67 -8.21 5.54
N THR A 83 11.98 -8.06 5.71
CA THR A 83 12.91 -7.49 4.72
C THR A 83 12.56 -7.90 3.29
N VAL A 84 12.30 -6.92 2.42
CA VAL A 84 12.14 -7.15 0.99
C VAL A 84 13.51 -7.45 0.39
N GLU A 85 13.69 -8.70 -0.05
CA GLU A 85 14.97 -9.17 -0.57
C GLU A 85 14.77 -10.33 -1.53
N ASN A 86 15.73 -10.57 -2.41
CA ASN A 86 15.76 -11.78 -3.18
C ASN A 86 16.09 -12.95 -2.26
N GLY A 87 15.39 -14.07 -2.43
CA GLY A 87 15.65 -15.28 -1.67
C GLY A 87 15.25 -16.52 -2.44
N THR A 88 15.52 -17.67 -1.83
CA THR A 88 15.23 -18.97 -2.40
C THR A 88 14.06 -19.65 -1.69
N PRO A 89 13.34 -20.56 -2.37
CA PRO A 89 13.42 -20.85 -3.79
C PRO A 89 12.68 -19.84 -4.68
N LEU A 90 13.01 -19.86 -5.98
CA LEU A 90 12.32 -19.13 -7.06
C LEU A 90 11.08 -19.84 -7.60
N LEU A 91 10.83 -21.06 -7.14
CA LEU A 91 9.88 -21.98 -7.74
C LEU A 91 8.69 -22.22 -6.82
N TYR A 92 7.57 -21.58 -7.14
CA TYR A 92 6.25 -21.98 -6.68
C TYR A 92 5.77 -23.18 -7.51
N SER A 93 6.51 -24.30 -7.45
CA SER A 93 6.24 -25.47 -8.29
C SER A 93 5.36 -26.48 -7.57
N ASN A 94 4.30 -26.95 -8.25
CA ASN A 94 3.50 -28.11 -7.83
C ASN A 94 4.32 -29.39 -7.62
N GLN A 95 5.52 -29.46 -8.19
CA GLN A 95 6.38 -30.62 -8.04
C GLN A 95 6.97 -30.71 -6.63
N ILE A 96 7.08 -29.58 -5.91
CA ILE A 96 7.69 -29.54 -4.58
C ILE A 96 6.88 -28.63 -3.64
N LYS A 97 5.82 -29.19 -3.05
CA LYS A 97 4.85 -28.48 -2.16
C LYS A 97 5.47 -27.77 -0.94
N TRP A 98 6.73 -28.06 -0.58
CA TRP A 98 7.44 -27.45 0.53
C TRP A 98 8.42 -26.34 0.12
N MET A 99 8.48 -25.98 -1.16
CA MET A 99 9.38 -24.94 -1.68
C MET A 99 8.65 -23.61 -1.83
N MET A 100 8.27 -22.99 -0.70
CA MET A 100 7.85 -21.59 -0.68
C MET A 100 9.02 -20.72 -0.23
N GLY A 101 9.22 -19.58 -0.89
CA GLY A 101 10.30 -18.65 -0.55
C GLY A 101 10.04 -17.25 -1.09
N LYS A 102 11.05 -16.40 -0.93
CA LYS A 102 10.96 -14.99 -1.34
C LYS A 102 11.07 -14.78 -2.86
N GLY A 103 11.69 -15.68 -3.62
CA GLY A 103 11.92 -15.48 -5.06
C GLY A 103 12.70 -14.19 -5.35
N GLN A 104 12.49 -13.57 -6.53
CA GLN A 104 13.09 -12.26 -6.85
C GLN A 104 12.18 -11.09 -6.43
N GLN A 105 12.13 -10.74 -5.15
CA GLN A 105 11.30 -9.60 -4.67
C GLN A 105 11.82 -8.24 -5.13
N LEU A 106 13.10 -8.15 -5.52
CA LEU A 106 13.74 -6.92 -6.03
C LEU A 106 13.88 -6.95 -7.55
N GLY A 107 13.38 -7.99 -8.22
CA GLY A 107 13.47 -8.12 -9.66
C GLY A 107 12.55 -7.13 -10.35
N VAL A 108 13.13 -6.28 -11.20
CA VAL A 108 12.41 -5.49 -12.21
C VAL A 108 12.77 -6.06 -13.57
N ASP A 109 11.80 -6.19 -14.48
CA ASP A 109 12.09 -6.64 -15.84
C ASP A 109 12.73 -5.51 -16.65
N GLN A 110 14.02 -5.26 -16.40
CA GLN A 110 14.79 -4.19 -17.04
C GLN A 110 14.94 -4.37 -18.56
N GLY A 111 14.74 -5.60 -19.07
CA GLY A 111 14.83 -5.89 -20.50
C GLY A 111 13.64 -5.31 -21.23
N ASP A 112 12.45 -5.52 -20.66
CA ASP A 112 11.23 -4.93 -21.20
C ASP A 112 10.97 -3.50 -20.75
N PHE A 113 11.33 -3.17 -19.51
CA PHE A 113 10.98 -1.91 -18.86
C PHE A 113 12.20 -1.16 -18.27
N PRO A 114 13.11 -0.66 -19.11
CA PRO A 114 14.32 0.02 -18.64
C PRO A 114 14.02 1.32 -17.87
N ALA A 115 12.98 2.07 -18.23
CA ALA A 115 12.56 3.24 -17.44
C ALA A 115 12.15 2.82 -16.02
N LEU A 116 11.24 1.84 -15.91
CA LEU A 116 10.77 1.30 -14.64
C LEU A 116 11.94 0.83 -13.75
N ALA A 117 12.90 0.09 -14.31
CA ALA A 117 14.07 -0.37 -13.57
C ALA A 117 14.94 0.77 -13.04
N LYS A 118 15.05 1.87 -13.81
CA LYS A 118 15.90 3.01 -13.46
C LYS A 118 15.27 3.94 -12.43
N ASN A 119 13.99 4.24 -12.56
CA ASN A 119 13.33 5.32 -11.80
C ASN A 119 12.12 4.83 -10.96
N GLY A 120 11.71 3.57 -11.11
CA GLY A 120 10.54 3.00 -10.45
C GLY A 120 9.18 3.40 -11.06
N LEU A 121 9.17 3.98 -12.26
CA LEU A 121 7.99 4.42 -13.03
C LEU A 121 8.18 4.12 -14.52
N HIS A 122 7.10 3.82 -15.23
CA HIS A 122 7.18 3.67 -16.69
C HIS A 122 7.38 5.01 -17.39
N ASP A 123 8.12 4.98 -18.50
CA ASP A 123 8.02 5.99 -19.55
C ASP A 123 6.81 5.65 -20.44
N GLU A 124 5.89 6.59 -20.65
CA GLU A 124 4.68 6.32 -21.43
C GLU A 124 4.97 6.11 -22.91
N ALA A 125 6.05 6.71 -23.43
CA ALA A 125 6.49 6.49 -24.81
C ALA A 125 7.00 5.05 -25.00
N GLU A 126 7.67 4.49 -23.98
CA GLU A 126 8.11 3.10 -23.96
C GLU A 126 6.92 2.13 -24.02
N LEU A 127 5.81 2.47 -23.35
CA LEU A 127 4.57 1.68 -23.37
C LEU A 127 3.76 1.83 -24.66
N GLU A 128 3.92 2.91 -25.45
CA GLU A 128 3.11 3.17 -26.65
C GLU A 128 3.52 2.34 -27.87
N GLY A 129 4.79 1.96 -27.97
CA GLY A 129 5.30 1.14 -29.07
C GLY A 129 5.51 -0.34 -28.72
N LYS A 130 5.09 -0.78 -27.54
CA LYS A 130 5.41 -2.12 -27.03
C LYS A 130 4.47 -3.16 -27.63
N ASP A 131 5.04 -4.08 -28.41
CA ASP A 131 4.32 -5.21 -29.03
C ASP A 131 4.48 -6.52 -28.24
N ARG A 132 5.49 -6.59 -27.35
CA ARG A 132 5.81 -7.76 -26.54
C ARG A 132 6.20 -7.39 -25.11
N ILE A 133 5.84 -8.27 -24.17
CA ILE A 133 6.29 -8.28 -22.77
C ILE A 133 6.71 -9.72 -22.47
N THR A 134 7.85 -9.91 -21.84
CA THR A 134 8.53 -11.20 -21.58
C THR A 134 8.68 -12.07 -22.82
N GLY A 135 8.78 -11.45 -24.00
CA GLY A 135 8.78 -12.11 -25.29
C GLY A 135 7.41 -12.61 -25.76
N PHE A 136 6.33 -12.41 -25.01
CA PHE A 136 4.96 -12.71 -25.43
C PHE A 136 4.31 -11.51 -26.13
N PRO A 137 3.57 -11.71 -27.24
CA PRO A 137 2.82 -10.64 -27.85
C PRO A 137 1.77 -10.05 -26.89
N VAL A 138 1.65 -8.73 -26.86
CA VAL A 138 0.67 -7.99 -26.04
C VAL A 138 -0.75 -8.48 -26.28
N GLU A 139 -1.12 -8.76 -27.53
CA GLU A 139 -2.46 -9.28 -27.89
C GLU A 139 -2.76 -10.64 -27.23
N ILE A 140 -1.74 -11.48 -27.05
CA ILE A 140 -1.91 -12.77 -26.37
C ILE A 140 -2.09 -12.55 -24.87
N ILE A 141 -1.33 -11.63 -24.27
CA ILE A 141 -1.48 -11.24 -22.86
C ILE A 141 -2.90 -10.70 -22.61
N ASP A 142 -3.43 -9.89 -23.52
CA ASP A 142 -4.80 -9.38 -23.44
C ASP A 142 -5.85 -10.50 -23.46
N VAL A 143 -5.69 -11.49 -24.36
CA VAL A 143 -6.62 -12.62 -24.46
C VAL A 143 -6.61 -13.46 -23.18
N ILE A 144 -5.43 -13.80 -22.65
CA ILE A 144 -5.32 -14.65 -21.45
C ILE A 144 -5.59 -13.89 -20.15
N GLY A 145 -5.39 -12.57 -20.14
CA GLY A 145 -5.62 -11.71 -18.98
C GLY A 145 -7.07 -11.33 -18.78
N ARG A 146 -7.93 -11.43 -19.80
CA ARG A 146 -9.38 -11.15 -19.68
C ARG A 146 -10.15 -12.26 -18.96
N PRO A 147 -11.40 -12.00 -18.53
CA PRO A 147 -12.24 -13.01 -17.88
C PRO A 147 -12.41 -14.26 -18.74
N ASN A 148 -12.29 -15.43 -18.11
CA ASN A 148 -12.27 -16.76 -18.73
C ASN A 148 -11.03 -17.08 -19.59
N GLY A 149 -9.97 -16.25 -19.51
CA GLY A 149 -8.64 -16.62 -19.98
C GLY A 149 -7.96 -17.55 -18.97
N PHE A 150 -6.89 -17.07 -18.33
CA PHE A 150 -6.18 -17.82 -17.29
C PHE A 150 -6.85 -17.73 -15.91
N SER A 151 -7.81 -16.81 -15.74
CA SER A 151 -8.61 -16.64 -14.52
C SER A 151 -10.09 -16.48 -14.91
N TYR A 152 -10.99 -17.07 -14.11
CA TYR A 152 -12.43 -16.88 -14.30
C TYR A 152 -12.82 -15.41 -14.18
N ALA A 153 -12.29 -14.72 -13.17
CA ALA A 153 -12.51 -13.28 -12.97
C ALA A 153 -11.71 -12.41 -13.95
N GLY A 154 -10.60 -12.94 -14.46
CA GLY A 154 -9.61 -12.20 -15.24
C GLY A 154 -8.62 -11.44 -14.35
N PHE A 155 -7.48 -11.08 -14.94
CA PHE A 155 -6.51 -10.13 -14.40
C PHE A 155 -6.77 -8.70 -14.88
N MET A 156 -7.63 -8.54 -15.89
CA MET A 156 -8.07 -7.25 -16.42
C MET A 156 -9.56 -7.32 -16.76
N ALA A 157 -10.26 -6.19 -16.74
CA ALA A 157 -11.65 -6.15 -17.17
C ALA A 157 -11.76 -6.43 -18.68
N LYS A 158 -12.97 -6.79 -19.13
CA LYS A 158 -13.24 -7.21 -20.51
C LYS A 158 -12.88 -6.12 -21.55
N ASP A 159 -13.05 -4.86 -21.17
CA ASP A 159 -12.83 -3.66 -21.98
C ASP A 159 -11.44 -3.04 -21.79
N GLU A 160 -10.57 -3.66 -20.98
CA GLU A 160 -9.20 -3.22 -20.76
C GLU A 160 -8.20 -4.02 -21.64
N ASN A 161 -7.01 -3.45 -21.80
CA ASN A 161 -5.82 -4.11 -22.36
C ASN A 161 -4.60 -3.83 -21.47
N ILE A 162 -3.57 -4.65 -21.58
CA ILE A 162 -2.43 -4.61 -20.66
C ILE A 162 -1.70 -3.26 -20.71
N LEU A 163 -1.56 -2.66 -21.89
CA LEU A 163 -0.88 -1.37 -22.02
C LEU A 163 -1.71 -0.22 -21.46
N SER A 164 -3.03 -0.25 -21.60
CA SER A 164 -3.92 0.77 -21.01
C SER A 164 -3.88 0.71 -19.49
N VAL A 165 -3.89 -0.48 -18.91
CA VAL A 165 -3.77 -0.70 -17.46
C VAL A 165 -2.42 -0.25 -16.95
N LEU A 166 -1.30 -0.67 -17.57
CA LEU A 166 0.04 -0.24 -17.19
C LEU A 166 0.21 1.29 -17.23
N LYS A 167 -0.34 1.95 -18.25
CA LYS A 167 -0.31 3.41 -18.35
C LYS A 167 -1.16 4.06 -17.25
N GLY A 168 -2.38 3.58 -17.03
CA GLY A 168 -3.28 4.11 -16.01
C GLY A 168 -2.73 3.96 -14.59
N ASP A 169 -2.18 2.79 -14.28
CA ASP A 169 -1.52 2.52 -13.00
C ASP A 169 -0.29 3.41 -12.81
N ASN A 170 0.58 3.53 -13.83
CA ASN A 170 1.76 4.40 -13.78
C ASN A 170 1.39 5.88 -13.55
N GLN A 171 0.34 6.38 -14.21
CA GLN A 171 -0.18 7.73 -14.01
C GLN A 171 -0.70 7.93 -12.57
N THR A 172 -1.44 6.94 -12.06
CA THR A 172 -1.97 6.95 -10.68
C THR A 172 -0.86 7.01 -9.65
N VAL A 173 0.16 6.15 -9.79
CA VAL A 173 1.31 6.10 -8.88
C VAL A 173 2.13 7.39 -8.96
N ARG A 174 2.36 7.91 -10.16
CA ARG A 174 3.07 9.17 -10.39
C ARG A 174 2.33 10.36 -9.77
N ALA A 175 1.00 10.42 -9.87
CA ALA A 175 0.20 11.51 -9.30
C ALA A 175 0.36 11.62 -7.77
N MET A 176 0.52 10.47 -7.09
CA MET A 176 0.81 10.44 -5.65
C MET A 176 2.27 10.80 -5.31
N GLY A 177 3.15 10.96 -6.30
CA GLY A 177 4.59 11.15 -6.08
C GLY A 177 5.27 9.92 -5.49
N LEU A 178 4.79 8.72 -5.85
CA LEU A 178 5.32 7.43 -5.42
C LEU A 178 5.94 6.68 -6.61
N THR A 179 6.53 5.51 -6.36
CA THR A 179 7.06 4.59 -7.37
C THR A 179 6.47 3.19 -7.21
N HIS A 180 6.45 2.37 -8.26
CA HIS A 180 5.94 1.00 -8.17
C HIS A 180 6.68 0.16 -7.11
N PRO A 181 8.02 0.22 -6.96
CA PRO A 181 8.70 -0.45 -5.85
C PRO A 181 8.24 0.00 -4.46
N GLN A 182 7.92 1.29 -4.27
CA GLN A 182 7.36 1.79 -3.00
C GLN A 182 5.96 1.20 -2.72
N MET A 183 5.16 0.98 -3.77
CA MET A 183 3.83 0.38 -3.67
C MET A 183 3.87 -1.13 -3.44
N ALA A 184 4.81 -1.85 -4.06
CA ALA A 184 4.99 -3.29 -3.87
C ALA A 184 5.48 -3.64 -2.46
N LYS A 185 6.30 -2.77 -1.85
CA LYS A 185 6.95 -3.00 -0.56
C LYS A 185 6.01 -3.41 0.60
N PRO A 186 4.93 -2.67 0.91
CA PRO A 186 4.00 -3.08 1.98
C PRO A 186 3.36 -4.44 1.71
N LEU A 187 3.08 -4.76 0.45
CA LEU A 187 2.51 -6.05 0.05
C LEU A 187 3.54 -7.19 0.19
N PHE A 188 4.82 -6.94 -0.13
CA PHE A 188 5.91 -7.87 0.20
C PHE A 188 6.08 -8.04 1.70
N HIS A 189 5.85 -7.02 2.53
CA HIS A 189 5.88 -7.18 3.98
C HIS A 189 4.80 -8.15 4.46
N VAL A 190 3.58 -8.05 3.93
CA VAL A 190 2.49 -9.01 4.19
C VAL A 190 2.87 -10.40 3.67
N TRP A 191 3.44 -10.50 2.47
CA TRP A 191 3.86 -11.80 1.94
C TRP A 191 4.99 -12.45 2.76
N ASN A 192 5.98 -11.67 3.19
CA ASN A 192 7.09 -12.17 4.01
C ASN A 192 6.64 -12.57 5.41
N LEU A 193 5.62 -11.90 5.96
CA LEU A 193 4.92 -12.35 7.17
C LEU A 193 4.32 -13.76 6.96
N VAL A 194 3.72 -13.99 5.79
CA VAL A 194 3.15 -15.29 5.42
C VAL A 194 4.20 -16.37 5.26
N LEU A 195 5.29 -16.07 4.55
CA LEU A 195 6.41 -16.99 4.43
C LEU A 195 6.99 -17.37 5.80
N LYS A 196 7.01 -16.46 6.79
CA LYS A 196 7.49 -16.78 8.14
C LYS A 196 6.58 -17.78 8.86
N GLU A 197 5.28 -17.62 8.75
CA GLU A 197 4.30 -18.55 9.34
C GLU A 197 4.30 -19.92 8.61
N VAL A 198 4.60 -19.94 7.30
CA VAL A 198 4.87 -21.17 6.55
C VAL A 198 6.11 -21.88 7.10
N GLU A 199 7.21 -21.15 7.27
CA GLU A 199 8.48 -21.66 7.82
C GLU A 199 8.30 -22.31 9.20
N LEU A 200 7.44 -21.73 10.04
CA LEU A 200 7.13 -22.24 11.37
C LEU A 200 6.13 -23.42 11.38
N GLY A 201 5.65 -23.85 10.22
CA GLY A 201 4.70 -24.97 10.12
C GLY A 201 3.28 -24.64 10.58
N HIS A 202 2.95 -23.36 10.80
CA HIS A 202 1.60 -22.91 11.18
C HIS A 202 0.61 -22.93 10.01
N TRP A 203 1.09 -23.28 8.82
CA TRP A 203 0.38 -23.19 7.55
C TRP A 203 -0.97 -23.92 7.49
N ARG A 204 -1.16 -25.03 8.23
CA ARG A 204 -2.46 -25.74 8.23
C ARG A 204 -3.61 -24.87 8.75
N ARG A 205 -3.30 -23.80 9.50
CA ARG A 205 -4.26 -22.90 10.14
C ARG A 205 -3.79 -21.45 10.08
N PHE A 206 -3.24 -21.02 8.95
CA PHE A 206 -2.73 -19.65 8.79
C PHE A 206 -3.73 -18.55 9.20
N TYR A 207 -5.03 -18.87 9.14
CA TYR A 207 -6.13 -18.07 9.69
C TYR A 207 -6.05 -17.78 11.19
N ASP A 208 -5.22 -18.46 11.99
CA ASP A 208 -5.35 -18.52 13.45
C ASP A 208 -4.36 -17.68 14.27
N ASN A 209 -3.20 -17.31 13.75
CA ASN A 209 -2.19 -16.72 14.64
C ASN A 209 -2.17 -15.21 14.61
N ILE A 210 -2.16 -14.59 13.43
CA ILE A 210 -1.94 -13.14 13.28
C ILE A 210 -3.23 -12.48 12.80
N SER A 211 -3.74 -11.52 13.57
CA SER A 211 -5.02 -10.84 13.29
C SER A 211 -4.84 -9.38 12.90
N VAL A 212 -3.81 -8.71 13.43
CA VAL A 212 -3.56 -7.29 13.19
C VAL A 212 -2.10 -7.04 12.83
N ILE A 213 -1.88 -6.24 11.80
CA ILE A 213 -0.58 -5.70 11.40
C ILE A 213 -0.54 -4.22 11.79
N PHE A 214 0.52 -3.77 12.46
CA PHE A 214 0.74 -2.35 12.69
C PHE A 214 1.60 -1.77 11.57
N TYR A 215 1.15 -0.69 10.93
CA TYR A 215 1.86 -0.09 9.80
C TYR A 215 1.65 1.43 9.76
N ASN A 216 2.74 2.21 9.78
CA ASN A 216 2.75 3.68 9.81
C ASN A 216 1.76 4.29 10.82
N GLY A 217 1.68 3.70 12.02
CA GLY A 217 0.77 4.15 13.08
C GLY A 217 -0.66 3.60 12.99
N HIS A 218 -1.03 2.95 11.89
CA HIS A 218 -2.34 2.34 11.71
C HIS A 218 -2.38 0.88 12.19
N GLN A 219 -3.59 0.44 12.55
CA GLN A 219 -3.90 -0.97 12.82
C GLN A 219 -4.65 -1.54 11.63
N LEU A 220 -4.05 -2.52 10.98
CA LEU A 220 -4.61 -3.16 9.79
C LEU A 220 -5.15 -4.52 10.19
N SER A 221 -6.43 -4.76 9.95
CA SER A 221 -7.00 -6.10 10.02
C SER A 221 -6.45 -6.93 8.89
N PHE A 222 -6.03 -8.16 9.18
CA PHE A 222 -5.42 -9.04 8.21
C PHE A 222 -6.11 -10.41 8.18
N LYS A 223 -6.35 -10.91 6.98
CA LYS A 223 -6.83 -12.26 6.71
C LYS A 223 -6.08 -12.80 5.51
N GLY A 224 -5.55 -14.02 5.61
CA GLY A 224 -4.97 -14.74 4.48
C GLY A 224 -5.77 -16.01 4.21
N GLU A 225 -5.99 -16.32 2.94
CA GLU A 225 -6.71 -17.48 2.41
C GLU A 225 -5.82 -18.26 1.44
N ARG A 226 -6.12 -19.55 1.28
CA ARG A 226 -5.45 -20.40 0.28
C ARG A 226 -6.49 -21.06 -0.62
N SER A 227 -6.30 -20.94 -1.92
CA SER A 227 -7.10 -21.64 -2.90
C SER A 227 -6.62 -23.10 -3.07
N LYS A 228 -7.51 -23.97 -3.56
CA LYS A 228 -7.17 -25.39 -3.83
C LYS A 228 -6.32 -25.56 -5.09
N GLY A 229 -6.27 -24.55 -5.95
CA GLY A 229 -5.53 -24.55 -7.21
C GLY A 229 -4.34 -23.60 -7.16
N TRP A 230 -3.80 -23.31 -8.35
CA TRP A 230 -2.83 -22.25 -8.54
C TRP A 230 -3.25 -21.39 -9.72
N GLN A 231 -2.85 -20.14 -9.66
CA GLN A 231 -2.97 -19.16 -10.71
C GLN A 231 -1.60 -19.00 -11.37
N VAL A 232 -1.55 -19.13 -12.69
CA VAL A 232 -0.32 -18.90 -13.47
C VAL A 232 -0.29 -17.46 -13.95
N SER A 233 0.92 -16.89 -14.02
CA SER A 233 1.15 -15.54 -14.49
C SER A 233 0.76 -15.31 -15.95
N ILE A 234 0.17 -14.15 -16.23
CA ILE A 234 -0.13 -13.71 -17.61
C ILE A 234 1.12 -13.24 -18.37
N PHE A 235 2.21 -13.00 -17.65
CA PHE A 235 3.51 -12.66 -18.22
C PHE A 235 4.36 -13.90 -18.50
N GLN A 236 3.82 -15.12 -18.30
CA GLN A 236 4.50 -16.38 -18.62
C GLN A 236 5.90 -16.51 -18.01
N ASP A 237 6.09 -15.89 -16.84
CA ASP A 237 7.28 -15.98 -16.02
C ASP A 237 7.10 -17.07 -14.94
N GLU A 238 8.01 -17.11 -13.97
CA GLU A 238 8.00 -18.15 -12.94
C GLU A 238 6.97 -17.92 -11.83
N ILE A 239 6.25 -16.79 -11.84
CA ILE A 239 5.30 -16.42 -10.79
C ILE A 239 4.05 -17.29 -10.88
N GLN A 240 3.69 -17.89 -9.74
CA GLN A 240 2.43 -18.60 -9.55
C GLN A 240 1.86 -18.23 -8.19
N GLY A 241 0.53 -18.20 -8.10
CA GLY A 241 -0.19 -17.84 -6.88
C GLY A 241 -1.15 -18.92 -6.41
N SER A 242 -1.37 -19.04 -5.12
CA SER A 242 -2.33 -19.89 -4.45
C SER A 242 -2.85 -19.26 -3.14
N PHE A 243 -2.41 -18.04 -2.83
CA PHE A 243 -2.78 -17.30 -1.64
C PHE A 243 -3.47 -16.00 -2.00
N ASP A 244 -4.51 -15.71 -1.24
CA ASP A 244 -5.22 -14.45 -1.34
C ASP A 244 -5.23 -13.80 0.03
N PHE A 245 -5.15 -12.48 0.06
CA PHE A 245 -5.10 -11.70 1.29
C PHE A 245 -6.19 -10.65 1.28
N THR A 246 -6.69 -10.35 2.46
CA THR A 246 -7.50 -9.16 2.72
C THR A 246 -6.81 -8.36 3.81
N VAL A 247 -6.48 -7.12 3.50
CA VAL A 247 -5.97 -6.14 4.45
C VAL A 247 -6.94 -4.96 4.47
N SER A 248 -7.37 -4.56 5.65
CA SER A 248 -8.28 -3.42 5.79
C SER A 248 -7.96 -2.58 7.00
N ARG A 249 -8.35 -1.30 6.95
CA ARG A 249 -8.36 -0.44 8.12
C ARG A 249 -9.64 0.41 8.15
N PRO A 250 -10.22 0.66 9.33
CA PRO A 250 -11.32 1.60 9.42
C PRO A 250 -10.84 3.03 9.11
N LEU A 251 -11.76 3.87 8.64
CA LEU A 251 -11.58 5.32 8.63
C LEU A 251 -11.54 5.84 10.06
N THR A 252 -10.70 6.84 10.31
CA THR A 252 -10.83 7.63 11.54
C THR A 252 -12.09 8.52 11.48
N PRO A 253 -12.58 9.05 12.62
CA PRO A 253 -13.67 10.02 12.62
C PRO A 253 -13.39 11.22 11.69
N GLU A 254 -12.16 11.72 11.67
CA GLU A 254 -11.74 12.86 10.84
C GLU A 254 -11.73 12.50 9.36
N GLU A 255 -11.21 11.32 8.99
CA GLU A 255 -11.25 10.83 7.61
C GLU A 255 -12.69 10.62 7.12
N LYS A 256 -13.58 10.14 8.00
CA LYS A 256 -15.00 9.99 7.69
C LYS A 256 -15.65 11.35 7.45
N THR A 257 -15.45 12.31 8.35
CA THR A 257 -15.96 13.69 8.17
C THR A 257 -15.41 14.31 6.89
N PHE A 258 -14.13 14.09 6.58
CA PHE A 258 -13.52 14.57 5.33
C PHE A 258 -14.26 14.04 4.10
N LEU A 259 -14.51 12.73 4.03
CA LEU A 259 -15.31 12.15 2.95
C LEU A 259 -16.73 12.73 2.95
N ASP A 260 -17.35 12.91 4.12
CA ASP A 260 -18.71 13.44 4.28
C ASP A 260 -18.86 14.81 3.61
N GLU A 261 -17.85 15.65 3.76
CA GLU A 261 -17.81 17.00 3.20
C GLU A 261 -17.39 17.03 1.72
N HIS A 262 -16.28 16.38 1.36
CA HIS A 262 -15.67 16.50 0.03
C HIS A 262 -16.37 15.66 -1.05
N TYR A 263 -17.13 14.64 -0.62
CA TYR A 263 -17.85 13.72 -1.51
C TYR A 263 -19.35 13.71 -1.24
N SER A 264 -19.90 14.81 -0.72
CA SER A 264 -21.34 14.99 -0.43
C SER A 264 -22.25 14.83 -1.67
N GLN A 265 -21.70 15.03 -2.86
CA GLN A 265 -22.38 14.88 -4.15
C GLN A 265 -22.60 13.42 -4.56
N LEU A 266 -21.84 12.49 -3.98
CA LEU A 266 -21.99 11.06 -4.28
C LEU A 266 -23.29 10.54 -3.69
N SER A 267 -23.98 9.67 -4.44
CA SER A 267 -25.08 8.89 -3.87
C SER A 267 -24.60 7.99 -2.73
N THR A 268 -25.51 7.57 -1.85
CA THR A 268 -25.19 6.63 -0.76
C THR A 268 -24.50 5.35 -1.24
N ALA A 269 -24.87 4.85 -2.42
CA ALA A 269 -24.27 3.66 -3.01
C ALA A 269 -22.81 3.93 -3.45
N GLN A 270 -22.57 5.01 -4.19
CA GLN A 270 -21.23 5.41 -4.63
C GLN A 270 -20.32 5.72 -3.45
N ARG A 271 -20.85 6.37 -2.41
CA ARG A 271 -20.12 6.64 -1.17
C ARG A 271 -19.67 5.36 -0.48
N LYS A 272 -20.58 4.38 -0.34
CA LYS A 272 -20.25 3.08 0.24
C LYS A 272 -19.20 2.35 -0.58
N GLU A 273 -19.26 2.45 -1.91
CA GLU A 273 -18.26 1.88 -2.81
C GLU A 273 -16.90 2.57 -2.68
N LEU A 274 -16.86 3.90 -2.62
CA LEU A 274 -15.65 4.69 -2.36
C LEU A 274 -14.98 4.22 -1.06
N GLU A 275 -15.75 4.21 0.04
CA GLU A 275 -15.27 3.78 1.34
C GLU A 275 -14.75 2.34 1.30
N ALA A 276 -15.48 1.41 0.68
CA ALA A 276 -15.07 0.01 0.59
C ALA A 276 -13.76 -0.17 -0.20
N LYS A 277 -13.64 0.48 -1.37
CA LYS A 277 -12.43 0.42 -2.21
C LYS A 277 -11.23 1.10 -1.56
N LEU A 278 -11.45 2.16 -0.79
CA LEU A 278 -10.39 2.87 -0.09
C LEU A 278 -9.90 2.09 1.15
N THR A 279 -10.80 1.47 1.90
CA THR A 279 -10.49 0.89 3.23
C THR A 279 -10.19 -0.59 3.24
N SER A 280 -10.43 -1.30 2.13
CA SER A 280 -10.23 -2.75 2.05
C SER A 280 -9.52 -3.11 0.75
N LEU A 281 -8.41 -3.82 0.87
CA LEU A 281 -7.62 -4.33 -0.24
C LEU A 281 -7.67 -5.86 -0.25
N HIS A 282 -8.02 -6.43 -1.39
CA HIS A 282 -7.92 -7.87 -1.65
C HIS A 282 -6.89 -8.11 -2.75
N PHE A 283 -5.92 -8.99 -2.51
CA PHE A 283 -4.83 -9.22 -3.45
C PHE A 283 -4.22 -10.62 -3.29
N SER A 284 -3.66 -11.15 -4.37
CA SER A 284 -2.93 -12.43 -4.35
C SER A 284 -1.46 -12.25 -3.96
N GLU A 285 -0.74 -13.33 -3.65
CA GLU A 285 0.72 -13.23 -3.44
C GLU A 285 1.50 -12.83 -4.71
N MET A 286 0.88 -12.92 -5.88
CA MET A 286 1.48 -12.52 -7.15
C MET A 286 1.54 -11.00 -7.30
N ALA A 287 0.56 -10.28 -6.75
CA ALA A 287 0.42 -8.83 -6.89
C ALA A 287 1.70 -8.03 -6.56
N PRO A 288 2.39 -8.23 -5.41
CA PRO A 288 3.63 -7.50 -5.15
C PRO A 288 4.72 -7.73 -6.21
N TYR A 289 4.81 -8.94 -6.79
CA TYR A 289 5.77 -9.23 -7.85
C TYR A 289 5.37 -8.56 -9.16
N TYR A 290 4.08 -8.55 -9.53
CA TYR A 290 3.61 -7.82 -10.71
C TYR A 290 3.86 -6.33 -10.62
N ILE A 291 3.61 -5.74 -9.45
CA ILE A 291 3.85 -4.32 -9.22
C ILE A 291 5.35 -4.03 -9.31
N MET A 292 6.19 -4.83 -8.67
CA MET A 292 7.65 -4.63 -8.71
C MET A 292 8.22 -4.82 -10.12
N ARG A 293 7.83 -5.91 -10.81
CA ARG A 293 8.41 -6.29 -12.11
C ARG A 293 7.91 -5.47 -13.27
N TYR A 294 6.61 -5.19 -13.25
CA TYR A 294 5.87 -4.72 -14.41
C TYR A 294 5.08 -3.46 -14.15
N GLY A 295 4.95 -2.99 -12.90
CA GLY A 295 4.09 -1.86 -12.54
C GLY A 295 2.59 -2.14 -12.75
N PHE A 296 2.18 -3.41 -12.73
CA PHE A 296 0.82 -3.87 -12.99
C PHE A 296 0.09 -4.20 -11.68
N TYR A 297 -1.11 -3.63 -11.48
CA TYR A 297 -1.91 -3.81 -10.27
C TYR A 297 -3.19 -4.63 -10.50
N GLU A 298 -3.21 -5.36 -11.62
CA GLU A 298 -4.43 -5.90 -12.23
C GLU A 298 -5.39 -4.79 -12.70
N GLY A 299 -6.18 -5.08 -13.73
CA GLY A 299 -7.24 -4.19 -14.21
C GLY A 299 -8.42 -4.16 -13.24
N HIS A 300 -9.52 -3.54 -13.64
CA HIS A 300 -10.71 -3.34 -12.79
C HIS A 300 -11.52 -4.63 -12.61
N THR A 301 -10.94 -5.58 -11.88
CA THR A 301 -11.52 -6.86 -11.49
C THR A 301 -11.72 -6.92 -9.97
N ALA A 302 -12.27 -8.03 -9.47
CA ALA A 302 -12.39 -8.26 -8.03
C ALA A 302 -11.02 -8.41 -7.30
N TYR A 303 -9.93 -8.57 -8.05
CA TYR A 303 -8.57 -8.76 -7.56
C TYR A 303 -7.67 -7.54 -7.77
N ARG A 304 -8.24 -6.42 -8.27
CA ARG A 304 -7.50 -5.17 -8.44
C ARG A 304 -6.84 -4.76 -7.12
N THR A 305 -5.52 -4.70 -7.14
CA THR A 305 -4.73 -4.29 -5.99
C THR A 305 -4.52 -2.77 -6.07
N ASP A 306 -5.59 -1.99 -5.90
CA ASP A 306 -5.58 -0.57 -6.31
C ASP A 306 -4.46 0.28 -5.65
N PRO A 307 -3.67 1.06 -6.43
CA PRO A 307 -2.60 1.90 -5.89
C PRO A 307 -3.06 2.90 -4.81
N VAL A 308 -4.24 3.51 -4.97
CA VAL A 308 -4.77 4.48 -3.99
C VAL A 308 -5.10 3.76 -2.68
N ALA A 309 -5.69 2.58 -2.75
CA ALA A 309 -6.00 1.76 -1.58
C ALA A 309 -4.73 1.31 -0.84
N ILE A 310 -3.69 0.86 -1.55
CA ILE A 310 -2.39 0.55 -0.94
C ILE A 310 -1.85 1.78 -0.19
N ALA A 311 -1.81 2.94 -0.86
CA ALA A 311 -1.24 4.14 -0.28
C ALA A 311 -1.99 4.59 0.98
N PHE A 312 -3.32 4.49 0.98
CA PHE A 312 -4.16 4.85 2.10
C PHE A 312 -4.11 3.85 3.26
N ILE A 313 -4.26 2.56 2.98
CA ILE A 313 -4.33 1.50 4.00
C ILE A 313 -3.00 1.39 4.74
N PHE A 314 -1.87 1.42 4.02
CA PHE A 314 -0.55 1.34 4.62
C PHE A 314 0.01 2.70 5.07
N GLY A 315 -0.79 3.77 5.04
CA GLY A 315 -0.37 5.10 5.52
C GLY A 315 0.84 5.67 4.77
N LEU A 316 0.97 5.39 3.48
CA LEU A 316 1.96 6.04 2.61
C LEU A 316 1.53 7.46 2.23
N LYS A 317 0.21 7.70 2.21
CA LYS A 317 -0.44 8.99 2.00
C LYS A 317 -1.66 9.11 2.89
N THR A 318 -1.89 10.32 3.37
CA THR A 318 -3.13 10.68 4.06
C THR A 318 -4.28 10.85 3.06
N LEU A 319 -5.53 10.76 3.53
CA LEU A 319 -6.69 10.98 2.67
C LEU A 319 -6.69 12.36 1.98
N PRO A 320 -6.39 13.49 2.67
CA PRO A 320 -6.34 14.79 2.01
C PRO A 320 -5.24 14.89 0.93
N GLU A 321 -4.09 14.24 1.13
CA GLU A 321 -3.02 14.21 0.13
C GLU A 321 -3.45 13.42 -1.11
N LEU A 322 -4.12 12.28 -0.93
CA LEU A 322 -4.67 11.49 -2.05
C LEU A 322 -5.74 12.29 -2.80
N ASP A 323 -6.68 12.87 -2.07
CA ASP A 323 -7.76 13.69 -2.62
C ASP A 323 -7.22 14.85 -3.46
N THR A 324 -6.21 15.56 -2.95
CA THR A 324 -5.52 16.64 -3.67
C THR A 324 -4.79 16.13 -4.92
N ALA A 325 -4.07 15.00 -4.81
CA ALA A 325 -3.34 14.41 -5.93
C ALA A 325 -4.24 14.05 -7.13
N PHE A 326 -5.52 13.80 -6.87
CA PHE A 326 -6.52 13.42 -7.87
C PHE A 326 -7.59 14.49 -8.10
N ASN A 327 -7.31 15.76 -7.77
CA ASN A 327 -8.21 16.89 -7.99
C ASN A 327 -9.63 16.65 -7.45
N HIS A 328 -9.73 16.09 -6.24
CA HIS A 328 -11.00 15.78 -5.56
C HIS A 328 -11.88 14.76 -6.30
N ASN A 329 -11.27 13.83 -7.06
CA ASN A 329 -11.98 12.83 -7.85
C ASN A 329 -11.56 11.38 -7.54
N LEU A 330 -11.43 11.02 -6.26
CA LEU A 330 -11.03 9.66 -5.86
C LEU A 330 -12.02 8.60 -6.33
N PHE A 331 -13.32 8.91 -6.39
CA PHE A 331 -14.34 7.95 -6.81
C PHE A 331 -14.10 7.46 -8.25
N ASP A 332 -13.92 8.39 -9.20
CA ASP A 332 -13.66 7.98 -10.59
C ASP A 332 -12.30 7.28 -10.72
N VAL A 333 -11.26 7.73 -10.00
CA VAL A 333 -9.93 7.08 -10.02
C VAL A 333 -10.00 5.61 -9.58
N LEU A 334 -10.87 5.29 -8.61
CA LEU A 334 -11.04 3.94 -8.06
C LEU A 334 -12.03 3.05 -8.83
N THR A 335 -12.83 3.63 -9.73
CA THR A 335 -13.97 2.93 -10.37
C THR A 335 -13.92 2.94 -11.89
N LYS A 336 -13.28 3.94 -12.50
CA LYS A 336 -13.24 4.08 -13.95
C LYS A 336 -12.18 3.17 -14.54
N HIS A 337 -12.62 2.26 -15.39
CA HIS A 337 -11.74 1.35 -16.13
C HIS A 337 -10.70 2.11 -16.95
N PHE A 338 -9.51 1.52 -17.08
CA PHE A 338 -8.45 2.05 -17.93
C PHE A 338 -8.73 1.67 -19.38
N THR A 339 -9.69 2.37 -19.97
CA THR A 339 -9.99 2.26 -21.38
C THR A 339 -9.06 3.19 -22.15
N LYS A 340 -8.41 2.64 -23.19
CA LYS A 340 -7.71 3.39 -24.24
C LYS A 340 -8.16 2.85 -25.58
#